data_AF-A0A2V6KJQ2-F1
#
_entry.id   AF-A0A2V6KJQ2-F1
#
_cell.length_a   1.000
_cell.length_b   1.000
_cell.length_c   1.000
_cell.angle_alpha   90.00
_cell.angle_beta   90.00
_cell.angle_gamma   90.00
#
_symmetry.space_group_name_H-M   'P 1'
#
loop_
_entity.id
_entity.type
_entity.pdbx_description
1 polymer ?
#
loop_
_entity_poly.entity_id
_entity_poly.type
_entity_poly.pdbx_seq_one_letter_code
_entity_poly.pdbx_strand_id
1 'polypeptide(L)'
;KTEGKVRYYGIALGPAIGWLYEGANCIRERDITSLQHIYNMLEQHPGLAMHDAATNAGKDTMFLVRVTHSSGMLEGKYTAETTFPPTDHRSHRPRSWLLNGVKKVEKLRFLENSDRTLGQAALQWLLADDRVASTLPNIYNEEQLVEFAKAPDCPPLTADDIAKIEKLYAKNFGIEEAPPKFKGTMELVGAAT
;
A
#
# COMPACT_ATOMS: atom_id res chain seq x y z
N LYS A 1 20.03 18.36 11.15
CA LYS A 1 19.50 19.52 10.38
C LYS A 1 20.26 20.81 10.68
N THR A 2 20.46 21.16 11.95
CA THR A 2 21.16 22.39 12.39
C THR A 2 22.55 22.58 11.79
N GLU A 3 23.34 21.51 11.64
CA GLU A 3 24.65 21.55 10.96
C GLU A 3 24.57 21.57 9.42
N GLY A 4 23.38 21.64 8.81
CA GLY A 4 23.22 21.67 7.35
C GLY A 4 23.43 20.34 6.60
N LYS A 5 23.86 19.26 7.27
CA LYS A 5 24.14 17.95 6.65
C LYS A 5 22.90 17.20 6.14
N VAL A 6 21.72 17.49 6.69
CA VAL A 6 20.46 16.82 6.37
C VAL A 6 19.39 17.88 6.16
N ARG A 7 18.72 17.86 5.00
CA ARG A 7 17.62 18.78 4.65
C ARG A 7 16.29 18.34 5.27
N TYR A 8 15.98 17.04 5.14
CA TYR A 8 14.74 16.43 5.63
C TYR A 8 15.06 15.07 6.27
N TYR A 9 14.25 14.66 7.23
CA TYR A 9 14.33 13.33 7.83
C TYR A 9 12.93 12.75 7.94
N GLY A 10 12.87 11.43 7.88
CA GLY A 10 11.65 10.66 7.98
C GLY A 10 11.90 9.34 8.69
N ILE A 11 10.84 8.58 8.88
CA ILE A 11 10.87 7.29 9.58
C ILE A 11 10.37 6.21 8.63
N ALA A 12 11.02 5.05 8.64
CA ALA A 12 10.58 3.87 7.90
C ALA A 12 10.17 2.77 8.87
N LEU A 13 8.93 2.30 8.77
CA LEU A 13 8.37 1.28 9.67
C LEU A 13 8.72 -0.13 9.19
N GLY A 14 8.83 -1.07 10.14
CA GLY A 14 9.47 -2.39 10.02
C GLY A 14 8.95 -3.33 8.90
N PRO A 15 9.61 -4.47 8.66
CA PRO A 15 9.68 -5.08 7.32
C PRO A 15 8.35 -5.61 6.77
N ALA A 16 7.36 -5.85 7.64
CA ALA A 16 6.03 -6.36 7.29
C ALA A 16 4.93 -5.44 7.83
N ILE A 17 3.68 -5.75 7.49
CA ILE A 17 2.50 -4.99 7.90
C ILE A 17 2.34 -5.02 9.42
N GLY A 18 2.09 -3.85 10.00
CA GLY A 18 1.97 -3.64 11.43
C GLY A 18 2.26 -2.18 11.79
N TRP A 19 2.66 -1.97 13.04
CA TRP A 19 3.29 -0.73 13.52
C TRP A 19 2.35 0.48 13.61
N LEU A 20 1.03 0.27 13.75
CA LEU A 20 0.07 1.37 13.88
C LEU A 20 0.45 2.32 15.03
N TYR A 21 0.75 1.77 16.19
CA TYR A 21 1.14 2.55 17.37
C TYR A 21 2.36 3.44 17.09
N GLU A 22 3.43 2.84 16.56
CA GLU A 22 4.67 3.55 16.27
C GLU A 22 4.48 4.59 15.17
N GLY A 23 3.78 4.24 14.09
CA GLY A 23 3.51 5.13 12.97
C GLY A 23 2.72 6.36 13.40
N ALA A 24 1.60 6.17 14.10
CA ALA A 24 0.77 7.26 14.58
C ALA A 24 1.48 8.14 15.61
N ASN A 25 2.24 7.56 16.54
CA ASN A 25 2.95 8.36 17.54
C ASN A 25 4.16 9.09 16.96
N CYS A 26 4.87 8.50 16.01
CA CYS A 26 5.94 9.21 15.30
C CYS A 26 5.42 10.46 14.60
N ILE A 27 4.25 10.37 13.95
CA ILE A 27 3.59 11.52 13.32
C ILE A 27 3.19 12.57 14.38
N ARG A 28 2.53 12.13 15.46
CA ARG A 28 2.00 13.05 16.49
C ARG A 28 3.08 13.75 17.29
N GLU A 29 4.16 13.04 17.63
CA GLU A 29 5.13 13.47 18.63
C GLU A 29 6.47 13.97 18.03
N ARG A 30 6.65 13.89 16.71
CA ARG A 30 7.89 14.32 16.03
C ARG A 30 7.55 15.22 14.85
N ASP A 31 8.53 16.02 14.43
CA ASP A 31 8.44 16.88 13.25
C ASP A 31 9.14 16.21 12.06
N ILE A 32 8.61 15.05 11.67
CA ILE A 32 9.11 14.27 10.54
C ILE A 32 8.52 14.79 9.23
N THR A 33 9.36 14.87 8.20
CA THR A 33 8.92 15.27 6.86
C THR A 33 8.15 14.14 6.18
N SER A 34 8.58 12.89 6.41
CA SER A 34 7.93 11.75 5.79
C SER A 34 7.89 10.50 6.66
N LEU A 35 6.87 9.68 6.42
CA LEU A 35 6.74 8.33 6.97
C LEU A 35 6.67 7.32 5.82
N GLN A 36 7.52 6.29 5.85
CA GLN A 36 7.51 5.20 4.89
C GLN A 36 6.86 3.94 5.50
N HIS A 37 5.80 3.42 4.87
CA HIS A 37 5.10 2.22 5.34
C HIS A 37 4.47 1.40 4.19
N ILE A 38 3.94 0.23 4.53
CA ILE A 38 3.19 -0.62 3.60
C ILE A 38 1.75 -0.12 3.50
N TYR A 39 1.27 0.06 2.28
CA TYR A 39 -0.12 0.40 1.95
C TYR A 39 -0.40 0.04 0.49
N ASN A 40 -1.54 -0.58 0.23
CA ASN A 40 -2.02 -0.89 -1.13
C ASN A 40 -3.52 -1.22 -1.11
N MET A 41 -4.14 -1.37 -2.28
CA MET A 41 -5.58 -1.62 -2.42
C MET A 41 -6.08 -2.86 -1.66
N LEU A 42 -5.24 -3.88 -1.45
CA LEU A 42 -5.59 -5.11 -0.74
C LEU A 42 -5.29 -5.05 0.76
N GLU A 43 -4.40 -4.16 1.18
CA GLU A 43 -3.83 -4.05 2.52
C GLU A 43 -3.84 -2.57 2.97
N GLN A 44 -5.03 -2.03 3.25
CA GLN A 44 -5.20 -0.61 3.57
C GLN A 44 -4.95 -0.30 5.06
N HIS A 45 -5.22 -1.24 5.96
CA HIS A 45 -4.92 -1.09 7.38
C HIS A 45 -3.56 -1.73 7.72
N PRO A 46 -2.66 -1.05 8.46
CA PRO A 46 -2.86 0.19 9.22
C PRO A 46 -2.56 1.51 8.49
N GLY A 47 -2.14 1.47 7.22
CA GLY A 47 -1.71 2.67 6.49
C GLY A 47 -2.71 3.82 6.51
N LEU A 48 -3.99 3.55 6.24
CA LEU A 48 -5.05 4.58 6.29
C LEU A 48 -5.13 5.26 7.67
N ALA A 49 -5.03 4.51 8.75
CA ALA A 49 -5.08 5.06 10.10
C ALA A 49 -3.83 5.92 10.43
N MET A 50 -2.68 5.63 9.82
CA MET A 50 -1.50 6.50 9.92
C MET A 50 -1.70 7.80 9.13
N HIS A 51 -2.30 7.72 7.93
CA HIS A 51 -2.62 8.90 7.15
C HIS A 51 -3.59 9.82 7.89
N ASP A 52 -4.63 9.25 8.48
CA ASP A 52 -5.62 9.99 9.26
C ASP A 52 -5.00 10.58 10.53
N ALA A 53 -4.03 9.91 11.16
CA ALA A 53 -3.30 10.47 12.30
C ALA A 53 -2.55 11.77 11.94
N ALA A 54 -1.98 11.88 10.73
CA ALA A 54 -1.33 13.11 10.27
C ALA A 54 -2.35 14.24 10.08
N THR A 55 -3.45 13.95 9.38
CA THR A 55 -4.55 14.91 9.18
C THR A 55 -5.12 15.39 10.50
N ASN A 56 -5.45 14.47 11.42
CA ASN A 56 -6.05 14.78 12.71
C ASN A 56 -5.10 15.57 13.63
N ALA A 57 -3.79 15.34 13.53
CA ALA A 57 -2.78 16.08 14.27
C ALA A 57 -2.40 17.42 13.62
N GLY A 58 -2.95 17.76 12.46
CA GLY A 58 -2.58 18.96 11.70
C GLY A 58 -1.12 18.96 11.24
N LYS A 59 -0.54 17.77 11.02
CA LYS A 59 0.85 17.61 10.57
C LYS A 59 0.93 17.57 9.04
N ASP A 60 2.00 18.12 8.49
CA ASP A 60 2.34 18.12 7.07
C ASP A 60 3.22 16.90 6.67
N THR A 61 3.18 15.84 7.47
CA THR A 61 3.93 14.61 7.18
C THR A 61 3.39 13.94 5.92
N MET A 62 4.28 13.70 4.96
CA MET A 62 3.95 13.04 3.70
C MET A 62 4.29 11.54 3.73
N PHE A 63 3.57 10.73 2.95
CA PHE A 63 3.76 9.28 2.93
C PHE A 63 4.59 8.79 1.75
N LEU A 64 5.55 7.90 2.03
CA LEU A 64 6.29 7.14 1.03
C LEU A 64 5.80 5.69 1.08
N VAL A 65 5.05 5.27 0.06
CA VAL A 65 4.36 3.97 0.13
C VAL A 65 5.20 2.87 -0.52
N ARG A 66 5.46 1.78 0.22
CA ARG A 66 6.14 0.59 -0.29
C ARG A 66 5.20 -0.62 -0.35
N VAL A 67 5.61 -1.67 -1.08
CA VAL A 67 4.79 -2.87 -1.32
C VAL A 67 3.45 -2.49 -1.98
N THR A 68 3.54 -1.55 -2.92
CA THR A 68 2.43 -0.95 -3.67
C THR A 68 1.60 -1.97 -4.43
N HIS A 69 2.25 -3.05 -4.90
CA HIS A 69 1.61 -4.11 -5.65
C HIS A 69 1.30 -5.38 -4.84
N SER A 70 1.29 -5.31 -3.50
CA SER A 70 1.08 -6.46 -2.61
C SER A 70 1.92 -7.70 -3.00
N SER A 71 3.24 -7.52 -2.99
CA SER A 71 4.21 -8.55 -3.40
C SER A 71 4.01 -9.08 -4.83
N GLY A 72 3.51 -8.24 -5.76
CA GLY A 72 3.30 -8.56 -7.18
C GLY A 72 1.89 -9.03 -7.53
N MET A 73 1.02 -9.20 -6.53
CA MET A 73 -0.39 -9.58 -6.74
C MET A 73 -1.13 -8.59 -7.65
N LEU A 74 -0.95 -7.28 -7.42
CA LEU A 74 -1.61 -6.21 -8.18
C LEU A 74 -0.91 -5.89 -9.51
N GLU A 75 0.11 -6.65 -9.90
CA GLU A 75 0.60 -6.65 -11.29
C GLU A 75 -0.32 -7.47 -12.20
N GLY A 76 -1.23 -8.28 -11.62
CA GLY A 76 -2.24 -9.02 -12.37
C GLY A 76 -1.72 -10.24 -13.13
N LYS A 77 -0.49 -10.69 -12.85
CA LYS A 77 0.17 -11.80 -13.57
C LYS A 77 0.04 -13.17 -12.90
N TYR A 78 -0.39 -13.22 -11.65
CA TYR A 78 -0.53 -14.48 -10.92
C TYR A 78 -1.79 -15.24 -11.26
N THR A 79 -1.67 -16.56 -11.26
CA THR A 79 -2.76 -17.53 -11.36
C THR A 79 -2.79 -18.40 -10.11
N ALA A 80 -3.86 -19.20 -9.97
CA ALA A 80 -3.99 -20.15 -8.87
C ALA A 80 -2.89 -21.23 -8.87
N GLU A 81 -2.16 -21.40 -9.98
CA GLU A 81 -1.10 -22.37 -10.21
C GLU A 81 0.30 -21.77 -10.02
N THR A 82 0.42 -20.44 -9.87
CA THR A 82 1.71 -19.78 -9.70
C THR A 82 2.51 -20.40 -8.55
N THR A 83 3.79 -20.63 -8.82
CA THR A 83 4.76 -21.13 -7.84
C THR A 83 5.91 -20.14 -7.71
N PHE A 84 6.54 -20.12 -6.53
CA PHE A 84 7.64 -19.22 -6.22
C PHE A 84 8.90 -20.04 -5.92
N PRO A 85 10.09 -19.62 -6.38
CA PRO A 85 11.34 -20.26 -6.02
C PRO A 85 11.54 -20.32 -4.50
N PRO A 86 12.28 -21.31 -3.95
CA PRO A 86 12.51 -21.41 -2.51
C PRO A 86 13.20 -20.18 -1.88
N THR A 87 13.97 -19.43 -2.67
CA THR A 87 14.65 -18.20 -2.24
C THR A 87 13.72 -16.99 -2.16
N ASP A 88 12.51 -17.09 -2.70
CA ASP A 88 11.53 -16.00 -2.70
C ASP A 88 10.77 -15.97 -1.38
N HIS A 89 10.69 -14.80 -0.73
CA HIS A 89 9.91 -14.62 0.50
C HIS A 89 8.44 -15.06 0.37
N ARG A 90 7.85 -14.98 -0.84
CA ARG A 90 6.47 -15.42 -1.12
C ARG A 90 6.28 -16.92 -0.95
N SER A 91 7.35 -17.72 -1.08
CA SER A 91 7.31 -19.17 -0.82
C SER A 91 6.93 -19.50 0.63
N HIS A 92 7.15 -18.57 1.58
CA HIS A 92 6.77 -18.72 2.98
C HIS A 92 5.32 -18.31 3.27
N ARG A 93 4.61 -17.73 2.30
CA ARG A 93 3.20 -17.35 2.47
C ARG A 93 2.31 -18.60 2.34
N PRO A 94 1.23 -18.70 3.14
CA PRO A 94 0.31 -19.81 3.02
C PRO A 94 -0.35 -19.82 1.63
N ARG A 95 -0.68 -21.01 1.10
CA ARG A 95 -1.31 -21.13 -0.24
C ARG A 95 -2.59 -20.30 -0.38
N SER A 96 -3.34 -20.13 0.71
CA SER A 96 -4.54 -19.29 0.77
C SER A 96 -4.26 -17.84 0.38
N TRP A 97 -3.08 -17.28 0.69
CA TRP A 97 -2.71 -15.93 0.28
C TRP A 97 -2.75 -15.76 -1.24
N LEU A 98 -2.20 -16.73 -1.99
CA LEU A 98 -2.22 -16.70 -3.45
C LEU A 98 -3.66 -16.84 -3.98
N LEU A 99 -4.37 -17.87 -3.53
CA LEU A 99 -5.71 -18.18 -4.03
C LEU A 99 -6.71 -17.05 -3.77
N ASN A 100 -6.67 -16.47 -2.57
CA ASN A 100 -7.54 -15.37 -2.22
C ASN A 100 -7.10 -14.09 -2.90
N GLY A 101 -5.80 -13.81 -2.96
CA GLY A 101 -5.26 -12.65 -3.67
C GLY A 101 -5.68 -12.61 -5.13
N VAL A 102 -5.59 -13.73 -5.86
CA VAL A 102 -6.06 -13.83 -7.25
C VAL A 102 -7.56 -13.54 -7.34
N LYS A 103 -8.39 -14.10 -6.44
CA LYS A 103 -9.83 -13.79 -6.41
C LYS A 103 -10.13 -12.30 -6.17
N LYS A 104 -9.35 -11.64 -5.29
CA LYS A 104 -9.47 -10.19 -5.04
C LYS A 104 -9.06 -9.38 -6.26
N VAL A 105 -7.97 -9.76 -6.93
CA VAL A 105 -7.48 -9.15 -8.17
C VAL A 105 -8.54 -9.22 -9.28
N GLU A 106 -9.22 -10.35 -9.43
CA GLU A 106 -10.30 -10.48 -10.42
C GLU A 106 -11.43 -9.47 -10.20
N LYS A 107 -11.70 -9.04 -8.96
CA LYS A 107 -12.67 -7.98 -8.67
C LYS A 107 -12.17 -6.58 -8.99
N LEU A 108 -10.87 -6.39 -9.25
CA LEU A 108 -10.22 -5.12 -9.56
C LEU A 108 -9.93 -4.93 -11.06
N ARG A 109 -10.20 -5.95 -11.90
CA ARG A 109 -9.97 -5.92 -13.35
C ARG A 109 -10.71 -4.79 -14.08
N PHE A 110 -11.77 -4.25 -13.49
CA PHE A 110 -12.48 -3.08 -14.04
C PHE A 110 -11.62 -1.81 -14.10
N LEU A 111 -10.49 -1.77 -13.40
CA LEU A 111 -9.55 -0.66 -13.43
C LEU A 111 -8.66 -0.67 -14.68
N GLU A 112 -8.61 -1.79 -15.39
CA GLU A 112 -7.83 -1.95 -16.62
C GLU A 112 -8.58 -1.40 -17.83
N ASN A 113 -7.86 -0.77 -18.74
CA ASN A 113 -8.37 -0.31 -20.03
C ASN A 113 -7.25 -0.37 -21.09
N SER A 114 -7.52 0.14 -22.30
CA SER A 114 -6.54 0.16 -23.39
C SER A 114 -5.23 0.87 -23.07
N ASP A 115 -5.26 1.82 -22.12
CA ASP A 115 -4.19 2.76 -21.85
C ASP A 115 -3.62 2.61 -20.42
N ARG A 116 -4.15 1.68 -19.61
CA ARG A 116 -3.78 1.51 -18.21
C ARG A 116 -3.83 0.04 -17.77
N THR A 117 -2.69 -0.48 -17.31
CA THR A 117 -2.58 -1.81 -16.69
C THR A 117 -3.08 -1.79 -15.24
N LEU A 118 -3.37 -2.95 -14.65
CA LEU A 118 -3.69 -3.03 -13.22
C LEU A 118 -2.54 -2.52 -12.34
N GLY A 119 -1.29 -2.77 -12.76
CA GLY A 119 -0.10 -2.28 -12.05
C GLY A 119 -0.05 -0.76 -12.02
N GLN A 120 -0.37 -0.10 -13.12
CA GLN A 120 -0.46 1.37 -13.19
C GLN A 120 -1.66 1.89 -12.39
N ALA A 121 -2.82 1.24 -12.47
CA ALA A 121 -3.99 1.61 -11.67
C ALA A 121 -3.72 1.52 -10.16
N ALA A 122 -2.96 0.51 -9.71
CA ALA A 122 -2.58 0.39 -8.31
C ALA A 122 -1.69 1.55 -7.82
N LEU A 123 -0.79 2.05 -8.69
CA LEU A 123 0.02 3.23 -8.39
C LEU A 123 -0.82 4.51 -8.39
N GLN A 124 -1.73 4.67 -9.36
CA GLN A 124 -2.65 5.82 -9.40
C GLN A 124 -3.55 5.87 -8.17
N TRP A 125 -4.04 4.73 -7.69
CA TRP A 125 -4.85 4.68 -6.47
C TRP A 125 -4.10 5.23 -5.26
N LEU A 126 -2.80 4.92 -5.14
CA LEU A 126 -1.96 5.47 -4.08
C LEU A 126 -1.71 6.97 -4.24
N LEU A 127 -1.46 7.41 -5.48
CA LEU A 127 -1.18 8.82 -5.80
C LEU A 127 -2.43 9.71 -5.78
N ALA A 128 -3.63 9.12 -5.73
CA ALA A 128 -4.88 9.85 -5.58
C ALA A 128 -5.10 10.39 -4.16
N ASP A 129 -4.34 9.91 -3.17
CA ASP A 129 -4.29 10.50 -1.83
C ASP A 129 -3.21 11.60 -1.82
N ASP A 130 -3.62 12.86 -1.73
CA ASP A 130 -2.71 14.03 -1.72
C ASP A 130 -1.66 14.00 -0.58
N ARG A 131 -1.84 13.13 0.42
CA ARG A 131 -0.88 12.93 1.51
C ARG A 131 0.28 12.01 1.08
N VAL A 132 0.18 11.31 -0.05
CA VAL A 132 1.22 10.41 -0.58
C VAL A 132 2.17 11.22 -1.48
N ALA A 133 3.43 11.36 -1.04
CA ALA A 133 4.45 12.05 -1.82
C ALA A 133 5.05 11.17 -2.92
N SER A 134 5.15 9.85 -2.69
CA SER A 134 5.75 8.94 -3.67
C SER A 134 5.40 7.48 -3.39
N THR A 135 5.40 6.69 -4.46
CA THR A 135 5.26 5.23 -4.44
C THR A 135 6.59 4.56 -4.75
N LEU A 136 6.89 3.47 -4.05
CA LEU A 136 8.13 2.70 -4.15
C LEU A 136 7.81 1.24 -4.57
N PRO A 137 7.42 1.00 -5.84
CA PRO A 137 7.19 -0.35 -6.33
C PRO A 137 8.48 -1.16 -6.42
N ASN A 138 8.34 -2.48 -6.35
CA ASN A 138 9.44 -3.37 -6.72
C ASN A 138 9.50 -3.45 -8.24
N ILE A 139 10.70 -3.30 -8.81
CA ILE A 139 10.94 -3.33 -10.24
C ILE A 139 11.96 -4.43 -10.51
N TYR A 140 11.56 -5.41 -11.32
CA TYR A 140 12.36 -6.62 -11.59
C TYR A 140 13.06 -6.57 -12.94
N ASN A 141 12.58 -5.74 -13.86
CA ASN A 141 13.14 -5.58 -15.21
C ASN A 141 12.82 -4.21 -15.80
N GLU A 142 13.41 -3.91 -16.96
CA GLU A 142 13.25 -2.65 -17.66
C GLU A 142 11.81 -2.44 -18.15
N GLU A 143 11.13 -3.50 -18.57
CA GLU A 143 9.74 -3.40 -19.03
C GLU A 143 8.82 -2.89 -17.92
N GLN A 144 8.98 -3.40 -16.69
CA GLN A 144 8.24 -2.89 -15.53
C GLN A 144 8.63 -1.46 -15.18
N LEU A 145 9.91 -1.10 -15.27
CA LEU A 145 10.35 0.28 -15.04
C LEU A 145 9.61 1.23 -15.98
N VAL A 146 9.61 0.92 -17.28
CA VAL A 146 8.95 1.72 -18.31
C VAL A 146 7.43 1.73 -18.14
N GLU A 147 6.82 0.60 -17.79
CA GLU A 147 5.38 0.50 -17.51
C GLU A 147 4.99 1.38 -16.31
N PHE A 148 5.65 1.20 -15.17
CA PHE A 148 5.28 1.87 -13.92
C PHE A 148 5.60 3.37 -13.95
N ALA A 149 6.67 3.78 -14.64
CA ALA A 149 7.00 5.20 -14.81
C ALA A 149 5.92 5.97 -15.59
N LYS A 150 5.14 5.30 -16.43
CA LYS A 150 4.03 5.90 -17.19
C LYS A 150 2.71 5.97 -16.41
N ALA A 151 2.64 5.44 -15.19
CA ALA A 151 1.40 5.44 -14.41
C ALA A 151 0.77 6.84 -14.22
N PRO A 152 1.53 7.94 -14.02
CA PRO A 152 0.96 9.29 -13.95
C PRO A 152 0.37 9.79 -15.27
N ASP A 153 0.81 9.26 -16.41
CA ASP A 153 0.37 9.66 -17.75
C ASP A 153 -0.86 8.88 -18.24
N CYS A 154 -1.18 7.76 -17.59
CA CYS A 154 -2.39 6.99 -17.87
C CYS A 154 -3.65 7.79 -17.48
N PRO A 155 -4.83 7.51 -18.06
CA PRO A 155 -6.08 8.09 -17.60
C PRO A 155 -6.21 7.93 -16.07
N PRO A 156 -6.61 8.96 -15.30
CA PRO A 156 -6.74 8.84 -13.86
C PRO A 156 -7.88 7.90 -13.45
N LEU A 157 -7.85 7.42 -12.20
CA LEU A 157 -9.00 6.73 -11.62
C LEU A 157 -10.14 7.73 -11.40
N THR A 158 -11.36 7.31 -11.74
CA THR A 158 -12.56 8.12 -11.49
C THR A 158 -12.98 8.05 -10.02
N ALA A 159 -13.80 8.99 -9.56
CA ALA A 159 -14.40 8.91 -8.23
C ALA A 159 -15.21 7.61 -8.02
N ASP A 160 -15.87 7.11 -9.08
CA ASP A 160 -16.59 5.84 -9.05
C ASP A 160 -15.65 4.64 -8.89
N ASP A 161 -14.47 4.68 -9.52
CA ASP A 161 -13.44 3.65 -9.33
C ASP A 161 -12.97 3.59 -7.87
N ILE A 162 -12.63 4.74 -7.29
CA ILE A 162 -12.20 4.85 -5.89
C ILE A 162 -13.31 4.33 -4.95
N ALA A 163 -14.54 4.81 -5.12
CA ALA A 163 -15.68 4.38 -4.29
C ALA A 163 -15.96 2.87 -4.42
N LYS A 164 -15.72 2.27 -5.58
CA LYS A 164 -15.87 0.83 -5.79
C LYS A 164 -14.75 0.04 -5.11
N ILE A 165 -13.50 0.52 -5.13
CA ILE A 165 -12.38 -0.08 -4.40
C ILE A 165 -12.66 -0.07 -2.89
N GLU A 166 -13.14 1.04 -2.34
CA GLU A 166 -13.51 1.16 -0.93
C GLU A 166 -14.60 0.15 -0.53
N LYS A 167 -15.67 0.05 -1.34
CA LYS A 167 -16.76 -0.93 -1.12
C LYS A 167 -16.26 -2.38 -1.18
N LEU A 168 -15.31 -2.68 -2.08
CA LEU A 168 -14.69 -3.99 -2.16
C LEU A 168 -13.87 -4.27 -0.91
N TYR A 169 -12.96 -3.36 -0.53
CA TYR A 169 -12.11 -3.53 0.65
C TYR A 169 -12.93 -3.69 1.94
N ALA A 170 -13.97 -2.87 2.14
CA ALA A 170 -14.84 -2.93 3.31
C ALA A 170 -15.55 -4.29 3.50
N LYS A 171 -15.77 -5.03 2.40
CA LYS A 171 -16.37 -6.37 2.41
C LYS A 171 -15.33 -7.50 2.28
N ASN A 172 -14.06 -7.19 2.46
CA ASN A 172 -12.93 -8.07 2.14
C ASN A 172 -13.05 -8.73 0.75
N PHE A 173 -13.54 -7.98 -0.23
CA PHE A 173 -13.80 -8.41 -1.61
C PHE A 173 -14.79 -9.58 -1.71
N GLY A 174 -15.58 -9.85 -0.67
CA GLY A 174 -16.46 -11.01 -0.56
C GLY A 174 -15.71 -12.33 -0.32
N ILE A 175 -14.47 -12.25 0.20
CA ILE A 175 -13.64 -13.42 0.50
C ILE A 175 -13.60 -13.62 2.01
N GLU A 176 -13.98 -14.82 2.47
CA GLU A 176 -13.83 -15.22 3.85
C GLU A 176 -12.38 -15.65 4.12
N GLU A 177 -11.74 -15.01 5.10
CA GLU A 177 -10.36 -15.28 5.49
C GLU A 177 -10.22 -15.27 7.01
N ALA A 178 -9.21 -15.97 7.51
CA ALA A 178 -8.80 -15.80 8.89
C ALA A 178 -8.38 -14.34 9.14
N PRO A 179 -8.57 -13.82 10.38
CA PRO A 179 -8.11 -12.48 10.73
C PRO A 179 -6.64 -12.26 10.36
N PRO A 180 -6.29 -11.08 9.83
CA PRO A 180 -4.91 -10.77 9.46
C PRO A 180 -4.00 -10.83 10.69
N LYS A 181 -2.80 -11.35 10.49
CA LYS A 181 -1.73 -11.35 11.51
C LYS A 181 -0.77 -10.21 11.23
N PHE A 182 -0.63 -9.30 12.19
CA PHE A 182 0.27 -8.15 12.12
C PHE A 182 1.55 -8.41 12.91
N LYS A 183 2.68 -7.85 12.48
CA LYS A 183 3.98 -8.05 13.16
C LYS A 183 4.28 -7.02 14.26
N GLY A 184 3.65 -5.85 14.21
CA GLY A 184 3.85 -4.77 15.18
C GLY A 184 2.58 -4.43 15.95
N THR A 185 2.69 -3.52 16.92
CA THR A 185 1.57 -3.09 17.76
C THR A 185 0.49 -2.37 16.95
N MET A 186 -0.74 -2.87 17.04
CA MET A 186 -1.91 -2.42 16.26
C MET A 186 -2.91 -1.59 17.06
N GLU A 187 -2.59 -1.25 18.30
CA GLU A 187 -3.48 -0.51 19.20
C GLU A 187 -2.91 0.87 19.49
N LEU A 188 -3.74 1.90 19.42
CA LEU A 188 -3.41 3.25 19.87
C LEU A 188 -3.75 3.37 21.36
N VAL A 189 -2.74 3.32 22.23
CA VAL A 189 -2.97 3.50 23.68
C VAL A 189 -3.44 4.94 23.93
N GLY A 190 -4.63 5.11 24.51
CA GLY A 190 -5.16 6.41 24.96
C GLY A 190 -6.14 7.12 24.03
N ALA A 191 -6.69 6.46 23.00
CA ALA A 191 -7.91 6.95 22.36
C ALA A 191 -9.08 6.77 23.35
N ALA A 192 -9.38 7.79 24.13
CA ALA A 192 -10.58 7.81 24.95
C ALA A 192 -11.80 7.56 24.05
N THR A 193 -12.63 6.60 24.46
CA THR A 193 -13.99 6.39 23.96
C THR A 193 -14.83 7.65 24.09
#